data_AF-A0A1R3UM47-F1
#
_entry.id   AF-A0A1R3UM47-F1
#
_cell.length_a   1.000
_cell.length_b   1.000
_cell.length_c   1.000
_cell.angle_alpha   90.00
_cell.angle_beta   90.00
_cell.angle_gamma   90.00
#
_symmetry.space_group_name_H-M   'P 1'
#
loop_
_entity.id
_entity.type
_entity.pdbx_description
1 polymer ?
#
loop_
_entity_poly.entity_id
_entity_poly.type
_entity_poly.pdbx_seq_one_letter_code
_entity_poly.pdbx_strand_id
1 'polypeptide(L)'
;MANYPSNPDGDEFAGFAEAKRLLSSYHGRARTLERLAITDFFDDEAVVAVHVDNIARADRVFLTAFDAEGYRVGSDVLYTDELGQHLDLTPEFDHLVTGLDVRAGSELAALADAEDGWVIDMEVLRGYHPVADRRGTQKAMVLAHLADMLDAGEARGFVLGSPEPPDEDRGTRES
;
A
#
# COMPACT_ATOMS: atom_id res chain seq x y z
N MET A 1 -38.69 -28.96 -21.48
CA MET A 1 -37.42 -28.22 -21.35
C MET A 1 -37.74 -26.93 -20.62
N ALA A 2 -37.41 -26.86 -19.33
CA ALA A 2 -37.60 -25.65 -18.55
C ALA A 2 -36.43 -24.69 -18.85
N ASN A 3 -36.76 -23.48 -19.29
CA ASN A 3 -35.81 -22.37 -19.42
C ASN A 3 -35.36 -21.98 -18.02
N TYR A 4 -34.07 -22.15 -17.73
CA TYR A 4 -33.44 -21.45 -16.62
C TYR A 4 -33.24 -19.99 -17.04
N PRO A 5 -33.78 -19.00 -16.30
CA PRO A 5 -33.34 -17.64 -16.50
C PRO A 5 -31.88 -17.55 -16.05
N SER A 6 -30.99 -17.29 -17.00
CA SER A 6 -29.63 -16.85 -16.71
C SER A 6 -29.74 -15.49 -16.03
N ASN A 7 -29.56 -15.47 -14.71
CA ASN A 7 -29.37 -14.23 -13.97
C ASN A 7 -28.01 -13.65 -14.42
N PRO A 8 -27.95 -12.43 -14.97
CA PRO A 8 -26.70 -11.83 -15.43
C PRO A 8 -25.91 -11.15 -14.30
N ASP A 9 -26.47 -11.08 -13.09
CA ASP A 9 -25.77 -10.55 -11.92
C ASP A 9 -24.94 -11.67 -11.30
N GLY A 10 -23.73 -11.84 -11.82
CA GLY A 10 -22.71 -12.66 -11.17
C GLY A 10 -22.38 -12.06 -9.81
N ASP A 11 -22.40 -12.91 -8.78
CA ASP A 11 -21.92 -12.64 -7.42
C ASP A 11 -20.48 -12.08 -7.43
N GLU A 12 -20.29 -10.80 -7.71
CA GLU A 12 -19.09 -10.10 -7.26
C GLU A 12 -19.17 -10.00 -5.74
N PHE A 13 -18.30 -10.76 -5.07
CA PHE A 13 -18.23 -10.81 -3.61
C PHE A 13 -18.04 -9.38 -3.07
N ALA A 14 -19.02 -8.88 -2.33
CA ALA A 14 -19.01 -7.54 -1.76
C ALA A 14 -17.71 -7.29 -0.96
N GLY A 15 -17.04 -6.17 -1.22
CA GLY A 15 -15.77 -5.77 -0.60
C GLY A 15 -14.53 -6.41 -1.22
N PHE A 16 -14.67 -7.36 -2.16
CA PHE A 16 -13.53 -8.07 -2.75
C PHE A 16 -12.62 -7.16 -3.57
N ALA A 17 -13.18 -6.23 -4.34
CA ALA A 17 -12.39 -5.31 -5.15
C ALA A 17 -11.50 -4.41 -4.28
N GLU A 18 -12.06 -3.84 -3.22
CA GLU A 18 -11.32 -2.99 -2.28
C GLU A 18 -10.34 -3.81 -1.45
N ALA A 19 -10.73 -4.98 -0.94
CA ALA A 19 -9.83 -5.87 -0.22
C ALA A 19 -8.66 -6.34 -1.10
N LYS A 20 -8.91 -6.62 -2.39
CA LYS A 20 -7.87 -6.95 -3.37
C LYS A 20 -6.95 -5.76 -3.62
N ARG A 21 -7.49 -4.54 -3.73
CA ARG A 21 -6.70 -3.31 -3.87
C ARG A 21 -5.77 -3.11 -2.67
N LEU A 22 -6.30 -3.21 -1.45
CA LEU A 22 -5.54 -3.10 -0.20
C LEU A 22 -4.43 -4.15 -0.10
N LEU A 23 -4.74 -5.40 -0.47
CA LEU A 23 -3.78 -6.49 -0.47
C LEU A 23 -2.67 -6.27 -1.52
N SER A 24 -3.01 -5.82 -2.72
CA SER A 24 -2.04 -5.47 -3.76
C SER A 24 -1.12 -4.33 -3.31
N SER A 25 -1.65 -3.27 -2.70
CA SER A 25 -0.85 -2.17 -2.16
C SER A 25 0.09 -2.64 -1.05
N TYR A 26 -0.39 -3.49 -0.14
CA TYR A 26 0.46 -4.13 0.88
C TYR A 26 1.59 -4.95 0.27
N HIS A 27 1.30 -5.77 -0.75
CA HIS A 27 2.33 -6.54 -1.43
C HIS A 27 3.34 -5.65 -2.15
N GLY A 28 2.91 -4.52 -2.74
CA GLY A 28 3.80 -3.52 -3.31
C GLY A 28 4.77 -2.96 -2.26
N ARG A 29 4.24 -2.49 -1.13
CA ARG A 29 5.07 -1.95 -0.03
C ARG A 29 6.06 -2.98 0.53
N ALA A 30 5.57 -4.19 0.82
CA ALA A 30 6.41 -5.26 1.34
C ALA A 30 7.54 -5.62 0.36
N ARG A 31 7.22 -5.72 -0.94
CA ARG A 31 8.20 -6.02 -1.98
C ARG A 31 9.24 -4.92 -2.14
N THR A 32 8.83 -3.66 -2.15
CA THR A 32 9.78 -2.53 -2.23
C THR A 32 10.77 -2.58 -1.08
N LEU A 33 10.31 -2.81 0.16
CA LEU A 33 11.19 -3.02 1.31
C LEU A 33 12.13 -4.20 1.10
N GLU A 34 11.60 -5.40 0.80
CA GLU A 34 12.38 -6.64 0.66
C GLU A 34 13.47 -6.51 -0.42
N ARG A 35 13.15 -5.83 -1.52
CA ARG A 35 14.04 -5.68 -2.67
C ARG A 35 15.10 -4.60 -2.47
N LEU A 36 14.78 -3.50 -1.79
CA LEU A 36 15.78 -2.49 -1.47
C LEU A 36 16.69 -2.98 -0.33
N ALA A 37 16.16 -3.75 0.63
CA ALA A 37 16.92 -4.29 1.77
C ALA A 37 18.04 -5.27 1.37
N ILE A 38 18.05 -5.79 0.14
CA ILE A 38 19.15 -6.63 -0.37
C ILE A 38 20.26 -5.82 -1.07
N THR A 39 20.08 -4.51 -1.22
CA THR A 39 21.07 -3.59 -1.82
C THR A 39 21.90 -2.91 -0.74
N ASP A 40 23.10 -2.46 -1.09
CA ASP A 40 23.94 -1.66 -0.18
C ASP A 40 23.32 -0.27 0.12
N PHE A 41 22.31 0.17 -0.65
CA PHE A 41 21.66 1.46 -0.47
C PHE A 41 20.76 1.52 0.77
N PHE A 42 20.24 0.39 1.24
CA PHE A 42 19.25 0.39 2.32
C PHE A 42 19.85 0.75 3.67
N ASP A 43 21.12 0.39 3.92
CA ASP A 43 21.79 0.67 5.19
C ASP A 43 22.65 1.95 5.13
N ASP A 44 22.98 2.45 3.94
CA ASP A 44 23.83 3.64 3.78
C ASP A 44 23.04 4.95 4.01
N GLU A 45 23.17 5.54 5.20
CA GLU A 45 22.49 6.80 5.58
C GLU A 45 22.79 7.99 4.64
N ALA A 46 23.85 7.94 3.83
CA ALA A 46 24.11 8.97 2.83
C ALA A 46 23.12 8.91 1.65
N VAL A 47 22.48 7.76 1.42
CA VAL A 47 21.46 7.58 0.39
C VAL A 47 20.10 8.02 0.92
N VAL A 48 19.62 9.17 0.45
CA VAL A 48 18.30 9.71 0.82
C VAL A 48 17.21 9.32 -0.17
N ALA A 49 17.58 9.05 -1.42
CA ALA A 49 16.64 8.74 -2.49
C ALA A 49 17.17 7.66 -3.41
N VAL A 50 16.27 6.81 -3.91
CA VAL A 50 16.57 5.85 -4.97
C VAL A 50 15.57 6.03 -6.10
N HIS A 51 16.08 6.34 -7.29
CA HIS A 51 15.31 6.30 -8.53
C HIS A 51 15.20 4.85 -9.03
N VAL A 52 13.99 4.46 -9.39
CA VAL A 52 13.63 3.14 -9.89
C VAL A 52 13.24 3.26 -11.36
N ASP A 53 14.07 2.75 -12.25
CA ASP A 53 13.77 2.63 -13.68
C ASP A 53 13.43 1.19 -14.04
N ASN A 54 12.15 1.03 -14.38
CA ASN A 54 11.51 -0.19 -14.82
C ASN A 54 11.31 -0.26 -16.34
N ILE A 55 11.41 0.88 -17.02
CA ILE A 55 11.01 1.04 -18.43
C ILE A 55 12.13 0.52 -19.33
N ALA A 56 13.38 0.64 -18.89
CA ALA A 56 14.53 0.21 -19.67
C ALA A 56 14.45 -1.27 -20.09
N ARG A 57 14.00 -2.19 -19.20
CA ARG A 57 13.84 -3.63 -19.49
C ARG A 57 12.85 -4.33 -18.57
N ALA A 58 12.11 -5.30 -19.09
CA ALA A 58 11.13 -6.08 -18.33
C ALA A 58 11.74 -7.14 -17.38
N ASP A 59 13.00 -7.52 -17.56
CA ASP A 59 13.69 -8.56 -16.77
C ASP A 59 14.60 -7.98 -15.65
N ARG A 60 14.64 -6.64 -15.53
CA ARG A 60 15.58 -5.94 -14.63
C ARG A 60 14.98 -4.62 -14.17
N VAL A 61 15.28 -4.28 -12.92
CA VAL A 61 15.02 -2.96 -12.36
C VAL A 61 16.36 -2.26 -12.15
N PHE A 62 16.53 -1.10 -12.78
CA PHE A 62 17.70 -0.26 -12.58
C PHE A 62 17.46 0.67 -11.40
N LEU A 63 18.40 0.71 -10.48
CA LEU A 63 18.38 1.57 -9.31
C LEU A 63 19.50 2.59 -9.41
N THR A 64 19.17 3.86 -9.19
CA THR A 64 20.17 4.92 -9.05
C THR A 64 19.99 5.60 -7.70
N ALA A 65 21.04 5.61 -6.88
CA ALA A 65 21.02 6.16 -5.53
C ALA A 65 21.55 7.60 -5.51
N PHE A 66 20.91 8.45 -4.70
CA PHE A 66 21.22 9.87 -4.58
C PHE A 66 21.41 10.31 -3.13
N ASP A 67 22.30 11.29 -2.94
CA ASP A 67 22.47 11.99 -1.68
C ASP A 67 21.45 13.15 -1.50
N ALA A 68 21.52 13.81 -0.35
CA ALA A 68 20.67 14.95 0.01
C ALA A 68 20.77 16.15 -0.93
N GLU A 69 21.88 16.30 -1.66
CA GLU A 69 22.06 17.38 -2.63
C GLU A 69 21.55 16.98 -4.03
N GLY A 70 21.10 15.74 -4.19
CA GLY A 70 20.62 15.16 -5.44
C GLY A 70 21.75 14.74 -6.38
N TYR A 71 22.96 14.51 -5.86
CA TYR A 71 24.06 13.93 -6.63
C TYR A 71 24.01 12.41 -6.56
N ARG A 72 24.35 11.76 -7.67
CA ARG A 72 24.39 10.30 -7.73
C ARG A 72 25.56 9.76 -6.90
N VAL A 73 25.25 8.87 -5.98
CA VAL A 73 26.23 8.17 -5.13
C VAL A 73 26.44 6.72 -5.53
N GLY A 74 25.50 6.11 -6.27
CA GLY A 74 25.63 4.73 -6.71
C GLY A 74 24.57 4.29 -7.72
N SER A 75 24.75 3.09 -8.24
CA SER A 75 23.77 2.43 -9.12
C SER A 75 23.82 0.91 -8.92
N ASP A 76 22.66 0.26 -8.95
CA ASP A 76 22.53 -1.19 -8.84
C ASP A 76 21.46 -1.73 -9.80
N VAL A 77 21.45 -3.04 -10.03
CA VAL A 77 20.49 -3.71 -10.91
C VAL A 77 19.90 -4.91 -10.20
N LEU A 78 18.59 -4.86 -9.98
CA LEU A 78 17.85 -5.99 -9.44
C LEU A 78 17.23 -6.80 -10.58
N TYR A 79 17.60 -8.07 -10.67
CA TYR A 79 17.03 -9.01 -11.64
C TYR A 79 15.62 -9.42 -11.22
N THR A 80 14.72 -9.60 -12.20
CA THR A 80 13.34 -10.05 -11.98
C THR A 80 13.11 -11.37 -12.71
N ASP A 81 13.34 -12.47 -12.01
CA ASP A 81 13.18 -13.83 -12.54
C ASP A 81 11.71 -14.27 -12.56
N GLU A 82 10.87 -13.66 -11.73
CA GLU A 82 9.46 -13.99 -11.57
C GLU A 82 8.53 -12.78 -11.77
N LEU A 83 7.33 -13.06 -12.28
CA LEU A 83 6.21 -12.12 -12.30
C LEU A 83 5.87 -11.73 -10.86
N GLY A 84 6.21 -10.50 -10.49
CA GLY A 84 6.04 -10.02 -9.12
C GLY A 84 7.34 -9.68 -8.39
N GLN A 85 8.49 -9.62 -9.07
CA GLN A 85 9.72 -9.08 -8.49
C GLN A 85 10.02 -7.64 -8.93
N HIS A 86 9.18 -7.13 -9.84
CA HIS A 86 9.23 -5.77 -10.33
C HIS A 86 8.82 -4.77 -9.25
N LEU A 87 9.42 -3.58 -9.28
CA LEU A 87 9.20 -2.51 -8.31
C LEU A 87 8.26 -1.45 -8.89
N ASP A 88 6.98 -1.81 -8.96
CA ASP A 88 5.93 -0.88 -9.38
C ASP A 88 5.81 0.30 -8.39
N LEU A 89 5.32 1.42 -8.91
CA LEU A 89 5.10 2.63 -8.10
C LEU A 89 4.34 2.28 -6.82
N THR A 90 4.96 2.60 -5.70
CA THR A 90 4.39 2.45 -4.37
C THR A 90 4.22 3.84 -3.76
N PRO A 91 3.02 4.47 -3.87
CA PRO A 91 2.82 5.88 -3.54
C PRO A 91 3.27 6.25 -2.13
N GLU A 92 3.18 5.34 -1.17
CA GLU A 92 3.57 5.58 0.23
C GLU A 92 5.07 5.87 0.41
N PHE A 93 5.89 5.52 -0.58
CA PHE A 93 7.33 5.78 -0.59
C PHE A 93 7.73 6.78 -1.68
N ASP A 94 6.78 7.25 -2.49
CA ASP A 94 7.09 8.14 -3.60
C ASP A 94 7.37 9.56 -3.11
N HIS A 95 8.43 10.17 -3.63
CA HIS A 95 8.88 11.52 -3.24
C HIS A 95 7.78 12.60 -3.33
N LEU A 96 6.85 12.50 -4.28
CA LEU A 96 5.75 13.46 -4.44
C LEU A 96 4.73 13.35 -3.31
N VAL A 97 4.57 12.15 -2.75
CA VAL A 97 3.64 11.86 -1.66
C VAL A 97 4.29 12.13 -0.31
N THR A 98 5.56 11.75 -0.13
CA THR A 98 6.29 11.96 1.12
C THR A 98 6.72 13.42 1.31
N GLY A 99 6.82 14.18 0.21
CA GLY A 99 7.26 15.57 0.24
C GLY A 99 8.78 15.72 0.36
N LEU A 100 9.53 14.71 -0.07
CA LEU A 100 11.00 14.76 -0.12
C LEU A 100 11.45 15.97 -0.98
N ASP A 101 12.33 16.80 -0.42
CA ASP A 101 12.85 17.98 -1.10
C ASP A 101 13.89 17.58 -2.16
N VAL A 102 13.47 17.58 -3.42
CA VAL A 102 14.35 17.34 -4.56
C VAL A 102 14.95 18.67 -5.01
N ARG A 103 16.25 18.83 -4.74
CA ARG A 103 16.97 20.06 -5.06
C ARG A 103 16.91 20.36 -6.56
N ALA A 104 16.34 21.50 -6.92
CA ALA A 104 16.24 21.93 -8.31
C ALA A 104 17.63 22.03 -8.99
N GLY A 105 17.72 21.53 -10.22
CA GLY A 105 18.96 21.51 -11.01
C GLY A 105 19.96 20.42 -10.62
N SER A 106 19.61 19.53 -9.68
CA SER A 106 20.38 18.32 -9.37
C SER A 106 20.18 17.22 -10.41
N GLU A 107 20.99 16.15 -10.34
CA GLU A 107 20.81 14.97 -11.19
C GLU A 107 19.49 14.27 -10.87
N LEU A 108 19.11 14.21 -9.58
CA LEU A 108 17.83 13.65 -9.15
C LEU A 108 16.64 14.43 -9.71
N ALA A 109 16.69 15.77 -9.72
CA ALA A 109 15.64 16.61 -10.29
C ALA A 109 15.45 16.34 -11.79
N ALA A 110 16.54 16.19 -12.54
CA ALA A 110 16.49 15.90 -13.96
C ALA A 110 15.82 14.54 -14.27
N LEU A 111 16.01 13.54 -13.40
CA LEU A 111 15.35 12.23 -13.53
C LEU A 111 13.88 12.27 -13.11
N ALA A 112 13.56 13.00 -12.03
CA ALA A 112 12.18 13.19 -11.60
C ALA A 112 11.32 13.86 -12.69
N ASP A 113 11.90 14.82 -13.43
CA ASP A 113 11.23 15.52 -14.53
C ASP A 113 11.10 14.67 -15.82
N ALA A 114 11.88 13.61 -15.97
CA ALA A 114 11.90 12.81 -17.20
C ALA A 114 10.67 11.89 -17.38
N GLU A 115 9.80 11.80 -16.36
CA GLU A 115 8.64 10.88 -16.28
C GLU A 115 9.00 9.38 -16.43
N ASP A 116 10.29 9.05 -16.44
CA ASP A 116 10.79 7.69 -16.54
C ASP A 116 11.01 7.13 -15.13
N GLY A 117 10.18 6.19 -14.70
CA GLY A 117 10.31 5.54 -13.39
C GLY A 117 9.71 6.35 -12.23
N TRP A 118 10.19 6.10 -11.02
CA TRP A 118 9.72 6.79 -9.80
C TRP A 118 10.83 6.90 -8.77
N VAL A 119 10.66 7.77 -7.78
CA VAL A 119 11.71 8.05 -6.77
C VAL A 119 11.22 7.63 -5.40
N ILE A 120 11.96 6.71 -4.78
CA ILE A 120 11.75 6.23 -3.43
C ILE A 120 12.45 7.17 -2.44
N ASP A 121 11.69 7.64 -1.46
CA ASP A 121 12.20 8.26 -0.24
C ASP A 121 12.73 7.17 0.71
N MET A 122 14.05 7.15 0.90
CA MET A 122 14.72 6.13 1.70
C MET A 122 14.51 6.33 3.20
N GLU A 123 14.23 7.54 3.67
CA GLU A 123 13.92 7.79 5.08
C GLU A 123 12.60 7.12 5.45
N VAL A 124 11.57 7.33 4.62
CA VAL A 124 10.25 6.72 4.81
C VAL A 124 10.30 5.20 4.66
N LEU A 125 11.06 4.70 3.67
CA LEU A 125 11.22 3.26 3.48
C LEU A 125 11.92 2.58 4.67
N ARG A 126 12.97 3.18 5.24
CA ARG A 126 13.66 2.64 6.42
C ARG A 126 12.79 2.71 7.69
N GLY A 127 11.95 3.75 7.79
CA GLY A 127 10.97 3.88 8.87
C GLY A 127 9.77 2.93 8.76
N TYR A 128 9.60 2.24 7.64
CA TYR A 128 8.45 1.38 7.39
C TYR A 128 8.43 0.13 8.29
N HIS A 129 7.27 -0.16 8.89
CA HIS A 129 7.09 -1.27 9.82
C HIS A 129 6.19 -2.38 9.23
N PRO A 130 6.77 -3.44 8.63
CA PRO A 130 6.00 -4.43 7.86
C PRO A 130 4.99 -5.20 8.73
N VAL A 131 5.31 -5.46 10.00
CA VAL A 131 4.39 -6.15 10.93
C VAL A 131 3.17 -5.30 11.26
N ALA A 132 3.38 -3.99 11.45
CA ALA A 132 2.29 -3.05 11.72
C ALA A 132 1.40 -2.89 10.49
N ASP A 133 2.01 -2.74 9.31
CA ASP A 133 1.28 -2.58 8.05
C ASP A 133 0.44 -3.81 7.69
N ARG A 134 0.98 -5.02 7.90
CA ARG A 134 0.20 -6.26 7.72
C ARG A 134 -1.06 -6.27 8.58
N ARG A 135 -0.93 -5.91 9.87
CA ARG A 135 -2.09 -5.85 10.79
C ARG A 135 -3.08 -4.77 10.38
N GLY A 136 -2.59 -3.60 9.98
CA GLY A 136 -3.41 -2.49 9.48
C GLY A 136 -4.20 -2.89 8.23
N THR A 137 -3.52 -3.51 7.27
CA THR A 137 -4.12 -4.01 6.02
C THR A 137 -5.19 -5.06 6.30
N GLN A 138 -4.91 -6.06 7.16
CA GLN A 138 -5.90 -7.07 7.53
C GLN A 138 -7.15 -6.45 8.16
N LYS A 139 -6.99 -5.48 9.05
CA LYS A 139 -8.11 -4.76 9.66
C LYS A 139 -8.91 -3.98 8.60
N ALA A 140 -8.23 -3.27 7.70
CA ALA A 140 -8.88 -2.49 6.65
C ALA A 140 -9.68 -3.38 5.68
N MET A 141 -9.14 -4.54 5.29
CA MET A 141 -9.84 -5.51 4.46
C MET A 141 -11.13 -6.03 5.12
N VAL A 142 -11.08 -6.35 6.42
CA VAL A 142 -12.27 -6.78 7.17
C VAL A 142 -13.31 -5.66 7.23
N LEU A 143 -12.88 -4.41 7.45
CA LEU A 143 -13.79 -3.26 7.49
C LEU A 143 -14.43 -2.98 6.12
N ALA A 144 -13.68 -3.11 5.03
CA ALA A 144 -14.21 -2.97 3.68
C ALA A 144 -15.31 -4.00 3.40
N HIS A 145 -15.10 -5.25 3.82
CA HIS A 145 -16.12 -6.29 3.69
C HIS A 145 -17.37 -5.99 4.54
N LEU A 146 -17.20 -5.49 5.77
CA LEU A 146 -18.32 -5.15 6.65
C LEU A 146 -19.13 -3.96 6.15
N ALA A 147 -18.49 -2.94 5.57
CA ALA A 147 -19.17 -1.78 4.99
C ALA A 147 -20.14 -2.21 3.89
N ASP A 148 -19.67 -3.08 2.98
CA ASP A 148 -20.51 -3.52 1.86
C ASP A 148 -21.63 -4.49 2.33
N MET A 149 -21.41 -5.29 3.37
CA MET A 149 -22.48 -6.10 3.98
C MET A 149 -23.57 -5.24 4.65
N LEU A 150 -23.21 -4.09 5.21
CA LEU A 150 -24.16 -3.12 5.77
C LEU A 150 -25.00 -2.49 4.65
N ASP A 151 -24.35 -2.10 3.56
CA ASP A 151 -25.02 -1.52 2.38
C ASP A 151 -25.95 -2.52 1.67
N ALA A 152 -25.59 -3.81 1.64
CA ALA A 152 -26.43 -4.89 1.12
C ALA A 152 -27.61 -5.26 2.05
N GLY A 153 -27.66 -4.70 3.26
CA GLY A 153 -28.69 -5.04 4.26
C GLY A 153 -28.53 -6.44 4.87
N GLU A 154 -27.38 -7.09 4.66
CA GLU A 154 -27.04 -8.42 5.15
C GLU A 154 -26.43 -8.38 6.57
N ALA A 155 -25.85 -7.25 6.96
CA ALA A 155 -25.26 -7.04 8.29
C ALA A 155 -26.24 -6.41 9.31
N ARG A 156 -27.52 -6.80 9.33
CA ARG A 156 -28.52 -6.30 10.31
C ARG A 156 -28.24 -6.66 11.79
N GLY A 157 -27.09 -7.24 12.12
CA GLY A 157 -26.74 -7.68 13.47
C GLY A 157 -25.38 -7.25 14.02
N PHE A 158 -24.52 -6.57 13.23
CA PHE A 158 -23.23 -6.05 13.72
C PHE A 158 -23.36 -4.66 14.35
N VAL A 159 -24.31 -4.52 15.28
CA VAL A 159 -24.24 -3.38 16.22
C VAL A 159 -23.15 -3.73 17.21
N LEU A 160 -21.96 -3.12 17.04
CA LEU A 160 -20.93 -3.05 18.07
C LEU A 160 -21.62 -2.58 19.36
N GLY A 161 -21.85 -3.53 20.28
CA GLY A 161 -22.51 -3.40 21.58
C GLY A 161 -23.27 -2.09 21.83
N SER A 162 -24.60 -2.11 21.68
CA SER A 162 -25.40 -1.19 22.47
C SER A 162 -25.09 -1.49 23.94
N PRO A 163 -24.64 -0.50 24.75
CA PRO A 163 -24.54 -0.71 26.18
C PRO A 163 -25.94 -1.08 26.67
N GLU A 164 -26.05 -2.18 27.41
CA GLU A 164 -27.28 -2.51 28.12
C GLU A 164 -27.81 -1.23 28.80
N PRO A 165 -29.08 -0.85 28.57
CA PRO A 165 -29.63 0.28 29.28
C PRO A 165 -29.54 -0.02 30.78
N PRO A 166 -29.19 0.98 31.62
CA PRO A 166 -29.06 0.76 33.04
C PRO A 166 -30.40 0.26 33.57
N ASP A 167 -30.37 -0.80 34.37
CA ASP A 167 -31.49 -1.17 35.23
C ASP A 167 -31.84 0.07 36.07
N GLU A 168 -32.89 0.79 35.68
CA GLU A 168 -33.53 1.77 36.55
C GLU A 168 -34.24 1.01 37.67
N ASP A 169 -33.49 0.85 38.76
CA ASP A 169 -34.00 0.52 40.08
C ASP A 169 -35.09 1.55 40.50
N ARG A 170 -36.16 1.05 41.13
CA ARG A 170 -37.15 1.72 42.02
C ARG A 170 -38.53 2.13 41.45
N GLY A 171 -39.45 1.15 41.53
CA GLY A 171 -40.59 1.12 42.47
C GLY A 171 -41.56 2.31 42.60
N THR A 172 -42.87 2.03 42.58
CA THR A 172 -43.84 2.71 43.48
C THR A 172 -45.13 1.90 43.71
N ARG A 173 -45.37 1.62 45.01
CA ARG A 173 -46.59 1.39 45.82
C ARG A 173 -48.01 1.20 45.24
N GLU A 174 -48.68 0.26 45.93
CA GLU A 174 -50.04 0.28 46.52
C GLU A 174 -51.28 0.07 45.63
N SER A 175 -51.99 -1.03 45.90
CA SER A 175 -53.34 -1.03 46.49
C SER A 175 -53.62 -2.36 47.20
#